data_AF-A0A417FAF7-F1
#
_entry.id   AF-A0A417FAF7-F1
#
_cell.length_a   1.000
_cell.length_b   1.000
_cell.length_c   1.000
_cell.angle_alpha   90.00
_cell.angle_beta   90.00
_cell.angle_gamma   90.00
#
_symmetry.space_group_name_H-M   'P 1'
#
loop_
_entity.id
_entity.type
_entity.pdbx_description
1 polymer ?
#
loop_
_entity_poly.entity_id
_entity_poly.type
_entity_poly.pdbx_seq_one_letter_code
_entity_poly.pdbx_strand_id
1 'polypeptide(L)'
;MKRLLAGTLTAALVLGLTGCAEPADEPLTEKPVIYLYPEQKTAVSVSLDYAGTLTATYPAYENGWHVTAEPDGTLYDEAGNEYSYLFWEGESKPDYDFSKGFCVAGADTADFLHETLAEIGLTPKEYNEFIVYWLPKMQENPYNLISFQSERYTDIAKLDIDPTPDSVLRVFMAWKPLSKPQTIEPQTFTPFARDGFTVVEWGGCEVK
;
A
#
# COMPACT_ATOMS: atom_id res chain seq x y z
N MET A 1 -41.76 4.86 -67.60
CA MET A 1 -40.39 5.32 -67.26
C MET A 1 -39.89 4.48 -66.09
N LYS A 2 -38.72 3.82 -66.28
CA LYS A 2 -37.79 3.18 -65.31
C LYS A 2 -38.38 2.16 -64.31
N ARG A 3 -38.21 0.84 -64.55
CA ARG A 3 -37.09 -0.09 -64.19
C ARG A 3 -37.18 -0.56 -62.72
N LEU A 4 -37.65 -1.79 -62.43
CA LEU A 4 -36.91 -3.07 -62.30
C LEU A 4 -35.83 -3.07 -61.21
N LEU A 5 -35.93 -4.01 -60.25
CA LEU A 5 -34.88 -4.92 -59.70
C LEU A 5 -35.38 -5.47 -58.35
N ALA A 6 -35.82 -6.73 -58.28
CA ALA A 6 -35.01 -7.94 -58.09
C ALA A 6 -34.56 -8.11 -56.64
N GLY A 7 -35.19 -9.05 -55.94
CA GLY A 7 -34.75 -9.52 -54.64
C GLY A 7 -33.72 -10.64 -54.77
N THR A 8 -32.89 -10.79 -53.75
CA THR A 8 -32.30 -12.07 -53.35
C THR A 8 -32.06 -12.05 -51.83
N LEU A 9 -32.43 -13.19 -51.24
CA LEU A 9 -32.30 -13.56 -49.83
C LEU A 9 -30.81 -13.73 -49.47
N THR A 10 -30.37 -13.23 -48.32
CA THR A 10 -29.14 -13.70 -47.68
C THR A 10 -29.32 -13.66 -46.16
N ALA A 11 -29.36 -14.85 -45.55
CA ALA A 11 -29.26 -15.03 -44.12
C ALA A 11 -27.82 -15.43 -43.79
N ALA A 12 -27.17 -14.75 -42.86
CA ALA A 12 -26.14 -15.35 -42.00
C ALA A 12 -25.87 -14.47 -40.78
N LEU A 13 -26.02 -15.13 -39.64
CA LEU A 13 -25.76 -14.74 -38.27
C LEU A 13 -24.26 -14.48 -38.04
N VAL A 14 -23.87 -13.35 -37.43
CA VAL A 14 -22.57 -13.23 -36.74
C VAL A 14 -22.75 -12.47 -35.42
N LEU A 15 -22.51 -13.24 -34.35
CA LEU A 15 -22.08 -12.93 -32.98
C LEU A 15 -21.41 -11.55 -32.86
N GLY A 16 -21.62 -10.72 -31.85
CA GLY A 16 -21.69 -11.01 -30.42
C GLY A 16 -20.90 -9.89 -29.74
N LEU A 17 -21.58 -9.13 -28.90
CA LEU A 17 -21.08 -8.24 -27.83
C LEU A 17 -19.59 -7.84 -27.91
N THR A 18 -19.32 -6.64 -28.41
CA THR A 18 -18.09 -5.91 -28.04
C THR A 18 -18.26 -5.40 -26.61
N GLY A 19 -18.14 -6.31 -25.65
CA GLY A 19 -17.81 -5.97 -24.28
C GLY A 19 -16.34 -5.60 -24.25
N CYS A 20 -16.02 -4.35 -24.55
CA CYS A 20 -14.79 -3.76 -24.04
C CYS A 20 -14.99 -3.60 -22.53
N ALA A 21 -14.71 -4.67 -21.78
CA ALA A 21 -14.32 -4.48 -20.40
C ALA A 21 -12.95 -3.79 -20.49
N GLU A 22 -12.93 -2.48 -20.23
CA GLU A 22 -11.68 -1.83 -19.84
C GLU A 22 -11.13 -2.63 -18.66
N PRO A 23 -9.82 -2.95 -18.61
CA PRO A 23 -9.23 -3.42 -17.37
C PRO A 23 -9.50 -2.31 -16.36
N ALA A 24 -10.38 -2.58 -15.40
CA ALA A 24 -10.60 -1.69 -14.30
C ALA A 24 -9.24 -1.53 -13.64
N ASP A 25 -8.75 -0.30 -13.63
CA ASP A 25 -7.41 0.07 -13.21
C ASP A 25 -7.42 0.04 -11.66
N GLU A 26 -7.49 -1.17 -11.10
CA GLU A 26 -7.70 -1.37 -9.67
C GLU A 26 -6.50 -0.82 -8.87
N PRO A 27 -6.75 -0.10 -7.76
CA PRO A 27 -5.67 0.44 -6.95
C PRO A 27 -4.82 -0.70 -6.38
N LEU A 28 -3.53 -0.66 -6.67
CA LEU A 28 -2.56 -1.62 -6.15
C LEU A 28 -2.12 -1.18 -4.75
N THR A 29 -2.16 -2.11 -3.79
CA THR A 29 -1.48 -1.95 -2.51
C THR A 29 0.00 -2.18 -2.76
N GLU A 30 0.77 -1.10 -2.73
CA GLU A 30 2.18 -1.07 -3.11
C GLU A 30 3.09 -0.92 -1.88
N LYS A 31 4.07 -1.81 -1.81
CA LYS A 31 5.15 -1.80 -0.82
C LYS A 31 4.73 -1.71 0.65
N PRO A 32 3.75 -2.48 1.15
CA PRO A 32 3.80 -2.90 2.53
C PRO A 32 5.14 -3.59 2.88
N VAL A 33 5.90 -2.96 3.76
CA VAL A 33 7.09 -3.55 4.39
C VAL A 33 6.90 -3.61 5.90
N ILE A 34 7.27 -4.73 6.51
CA ILE A 34 7.07 -5.03 7.92
C ILE A 34 8.44 -5.21 8.58
N TYR A 35 8.78 -4.33 9.52
CA TYR A 35 9.94 -4.42 10.39
C TYR A 35 9.54 -5.03 11.73
N LEU A 36 10.43 -5.88 12.27
CA LEU A 36 10.24 -6.57 13.54
C LEU A 36 11.39 -6.18 14.49
N TYR A 37 11.07 -5.54 15.62
CA TYR A 37 12.05 -5.05 16.59
C TYR A 37 11.82 -5.67 17.97
N PRO A 38 12.21 -6.94 18.20
CA PRO A 38 12.12 -7.56 19.51
C PRO A 38 13.20 -7.02 20.47
N GLU A 39 13.00 -7.14 21.79
CA GLU A 39 14.03 -6.71 22.77
C GLU A 39 15.29 -7.60 22.78
N GLN A 40 15.15 -8.84 22.30
CA GLN A 40 16.21 -9.83 22.17
C GLN A 40 15.99 -10.65 20.90
N LYS A 41 17.03 -11.36 20.43
CA LYS A 41 16.90 -12.30 19.32
C LYS A 41 15.72 -13.25 19.52
N THR A 42 14.73 -13.18 18.63
CA THR A 42 13.43 -13.84 18.81
C THR A 42 12.99 -14.50 17.51
N ALA A 43 12.51 -15.74 17.60
CA ALA A 43 11.79 -16.38 16.50
C ALA A 43 10.39 -15.77 16.41
N VAL A 44 10.00 -15.31 15.22
CA VAL A 44 8.74 -14.63 14.96
C VAL A 44 8.04 -15.29 13.77
N SER A 45 6.77 -15.61 13.96
CA SER A 45 5.84 -15.99 12.91
C SER A 45 4.95 -14.79 12.55
N VAL A 46 4.80 -14.51 11.26
CA VAL A 46 3.93 -13.45 10.74
C VAL A 46 3.04 -14.03 9.66
N SER A 47 1.73 -13.90 9.80
CA SER A 47 0.77 -14.23 8.73
C SER A 47 -0.11 -13.03 8.40
N LEU A 48 -0.55 -12.99 7.15
CA LEU A 48 -1.35 -11.93 6.57
C LEU A 48 -2.65 -12.54 6.03
N ASP A 49 -3.77 -12.16 6.62
CA ASP A 49 -5.12 -12.36 6.09
C ASP A 49 -5.50 -11.13 5.28
N TYR A 50 -5.28 -11.21 3.96
CA TYR A 50 -5.53 -10.14 3.02
C TYR A 50 -6.81 -10.40 2.22
N ALA A 51 -7.76 -9.47 2.32
CA ALA A 51 -9.00 -9.42 1.54
C ALA A 51 -8.74 -8.90 0.10
N GLY A 52 -7.79 -9.53 -0.57
CA GLY A 52 -7.34 -9.21 -1.92
C GLY A 52 -6.50 -10.35 -2.48
N THR A 53 -5.71 -10.07 -3.52
CA THR A 53 -4.79 -11.03 -4.11
C THR A 53 -3.37 -10.55 -3.92
N LEU A 54 -2.51 -11.37 -3.30
CA LEU A 54 -1.07 -11.07 -3.23
C LEU A 54 -0.45 -11.20 -4.62
N THR A 55 0.30 -10.18 -5.04
CA THR A 55 0.97 -10.13 -6.35
C THR A 55 2.47 -10.34 -6.24
N ALA A 56 3.07 -9.93 -5.13
CA ALA A 56 4.48 -10.17 -4.82
C ALA A 56 4.68 -10.32 -3.31
N THR A 57 5.65 -11.14 -2.93
CA THR A 57 6.09 -11.28 -1.54
C THR A 57 7.60 -11.54 -1.49
N TYR A 58 8.25 -11.04 -0.45
CA TYR A 58 9.68 -11.26 -0.22
C TYR A 58 10.02 -11.15 1.28
N PRO A 59 10.65 -12.15 1.92
CA PRO A 59 10.93 -13.50 1.43
C PRO A 59 9.68 -14.21 0.89
N ALA A 60 9.86 -15.34 0.21
CA ALA A 60 8.73 -16.09 -0.37
C ALA A 60 7.66 -16.37 0.70
N TYR A 61 6.42 -15.97 0.41
CA TYR A 61 5.28 -16.18 1.30
C TYR A 61 4.66 -17.54 1.04
N GLU A 62 4.86 -18.47 1.98
CA GLU A 62 4.25 -19.80 1.92
C GLU A 62 2.90 -19.78 2.64
N ASN A 63 2.89 -20.05 3.94
CA ASN A 63 1.71 -19.97 4.82
C ASN A 63 1.94 -18.94 5.95
N GLY A 64 2.64 -17.85 5.63
CA GLY A 64 3.24 -16.94 6.59
C GLY A 64 4.77 -16.98 6.54
N TRP A 65 5.38 -15.92 7.08
CA TRP A 65 6.83 -15.84 7.27
C TRP A 65 7.21 -16.39 8.65
N HIS A 66 8.30 -17.15 8.68
CA HIS A 66 8.94 -17.63 9.90
C HIS A 66 10.38 -17.16 9.86
N VAL A 67 10.73 -16.22 10.74
CA VAL A 67 12.04 -15.58 10.74
C VAL A 67 12.59 -15.50 12.16
N THR A 68 13.91 -15.38 12.28
CA THR A 68 14.54 -14.92 13.51
C THR A 68 14.84 -13.43 13.37
N ALA A 69 14.24 -12.61 14.22
CA ALA A 69 14.44 -11.17 14.27
C ALA A 69 15.45 -10.78 15.36
N GLU A 70 16.40 -9.92 15.01
CA GLU A 70 17.34 -9.28 15.93
C GLU A 70 16.81 -7.90 16.38
N PRO A 71 17.25 -7.37 17.53
CA PRO A 71 16.75 -6.09 18.05
C PRO A 71 16.96 -4.86 17.13
N ASP A 72 17.89 -4.93 16.18
CA ASP A 72 18.12 -3.86 15.19
C ASP A 72 17.20 -3.94 13.95
N GLY A 73 16.32 -4.95 13.92
CA GLY A 73 15.39 -5.23 12.85
C GLY A 73 15.92 -6.13 11.74
N THR A 74 17.15 -6.65 11.88
CA THR A 74 17.68 -7.65 10.93
C THR A 74 16.95 -8.97 11.09
N LEU A 75 16.53 -9.56 9.98
CA LEU A 75 15.78 -10.82 9.94
C LEU A 75 16.61 -11.91 9.28
N TYR A 76 16.47 -13.14 9.78
CA TYR A 76 17.05 -14.33 9.18
C TYR A 76 15.99 -15.39 8.91
N ASP A 77 16.01 -16.01 7.73
CA ASP A 77 15.23 -17.24 7.50
C ASP A 77 15.92 -18.47 8.13
N GLU A 78 15.29 -19.64 8.02
CA GLU A 78 15.83 -20.89 8.53
C GLU A 78 17.14 -21.32 7.84
N ALA A 79 17.38 -20.86 6.61
CA ALA A 79 18.61 -21.12 5.86
C ALA A 79 19.75 -20.15 6.23
N GLY A 80 19.46 -19.12 7.04
CA GLY A 80 20.40 -18.10 7.47
C GLY A 80 20.58 -16.95 6.47
N ASN A 81 19.69 -16.80 5.48
CA ASN A 81 19.67 -15.64 4.60
C ASN A 81 19.18 -14.41 5.36
N GLU A 82 19.81 -13.27 5.12
CA GLU A 82 19.53 -12.02 5.80
C GLU A 82 18.53 -11.14 5.03
N TYR A 83 17.61 -10.50 5.75
CA TYR A 83 16.60 -9.58 5.22
C TYR A 83 16.42 -8.36 6.12
N SER A 84 16.10 -7.22 5.52
CA SER A 84 15.83 -5.97 6.25
C SER A 84 14.40 -5.85 6.79
N TYR A 85 13.45 -6.55 6.16
CA TYR A 85 12.02 -6.51 6.43
C TYR A 85 11.32 -7.66 5.70
N LEU A 86 10.06 -7.93 6.07
CA LEU A 86 9.13 -8.72 5.27
C LEU A 86 8.41 -7.78 4.30
N PHE A 87 8.13 -8.22 3.09
CA PHE A 87 7.52 -7.40 2.04
C PHE A 87 6.38 -8.14 1.37
N TRP A 88 5.32 -7.40 1.07
CA TRP A 88 4.24 -7.86 0.22
C TRP A 88 3.67 -6.75 -0.65
N GLU A 89 3.05 -7.14 -1.76
CA GLU A 89 2.20 -6.30 -2.61
C GLU A 89 0.93 -7.08 -2.92
N GLY A 90 -0.16 -6.36 -3.19
CA GLY A 90 -1.38 -7.02 -3.59
C GLY A 90 -2.44 -6.09 -4.16
N GLU A 91 -3.38 -6.68 -4.86
CA GLU A 91 -4.52 -5.99 -5.46
C GLU A 91 -5.72 -6.09 -4.54
N SER A 92 -6.36 -4.95 -4.26
CA SER A 92 -7.63 -4.87 -3.54
C SER A 92 -8.43 -3.67 -4.04
N LYS A 93 -9.70 -3.58 -3.64
CA LYS A 93 -10.59 -2.46 -3.98
C LYS A 93 -11.11 -1.71 -2.75
N PRO A 94 -10.24 -1.20 -1.87
CA PRO A 94 -10.70 -0.48 -0.70
C PRO A 94 -11.31 0.86 -1.06
N ASP A 95 -12.34 1.21 -0.31
CA ASP A 95 -12.94 2.53 -0.30
C ASP A 95 -12.15 3.41 0.68
N TYR A 96 -11.06 4.01 0.19
CA TYR A 96 -10.19 4.86 0.99
C TYR A 96 -10.84 6.20 1.35
N ASP A 97 -10.59 6.65 2.57
CA ASP A 97 -11.19 7.86 3.11
C ASP A 97 -10.31 9.09 2.87
N PHE A 98 -10.85 10.06 2.14
CA PHE A 98 -10.25 11.38 1.89
C PHE A 98 -11.09 12.52 2.51
N SER A 99 -11.92 12.23 3.52
CA SER A 99 -12.64 13.25 4.29
C SER A 99 -11.68 14.16 5.06
N LYS A 100 -10.54 13.61 5.49
CA LYS A 100 -9.40 14.33 6.05
C LYS A 100 -8.12 13.93 5.32
N GLY A 101 -7.13 14.80 5.34
CA GLY A 101 -5.87 14.59 4.65
C GLY A 101 -5.16 15.90 4.40
N PHE A 102 -4.30 15.90 3.39
CA PHE A 102 -3.42 17.02 3.06
C PHE A 102 -3.41 17.26 1.56
N CYS A 103 -3.42 18.52 1.14
CA CYS A 103 -3.16 18.91 -0.23
C CYS A 103 -1.78 19.58 -0.28
N VAL A 104 -0.81 18.90 -0.89
CA VAL A 104 0.61 19.27 -0.84
C VAL A 104 1.10 19.53 -2.26
N ALA A 105 1.83 20.60 -2.50
CA ALA A 105 2.46 20.81 -3.81
C ALA A 105 3.50 19.70 -4.08
N GLY A 106 3.68 19.28 -5.33
CA GLY A 106 4.68 18.26 -5.66
C GLY A 106 6.08 18.63 -5.15
N ALA A 107 6.48 19.89 -5.35
CA ALA A 107 7.77 20.42 -4.90
C ALA A 107 7.98 20.36 -3.37
N ASP A 108 6.90 20.38 -2.58
CA ASP A 108 6.95 20.38 -1.11
C ASP A 108 6.75 18.97 -0.51
N THR A 109 6.56 17.95 -1.37
CA THR A 109 6.18 16.60 -0.92
C THR A 109 7.26 15.94 -0.06
N ALA A 110 8.54 16.17 -0.35
CA ALA A 110 9.64 15.59 0.42
C ALA A 110 9.64 16.08 1.88
N ASP A 111 9.58 17.39 2.08
CA ASP A 111 9.57 18.01 3.40
C ASP A 111 8.30 17.61 4.17
N PHE A 112 7.15 17.64 3.51
CA PHE A 112 5.88 17.19 4.09
C PHE A 112 5.94 15.74 4.59
N LEU A 113 6.43 14.81 3.76
CA LEU A 113 6.53 13.41 4.14
C LEU A 113 7.53 13.23 5.29
N HIS A 114 8.66 13.92 5.26
CA HIS A 114 9.64 13.85 6.35
C HIS A 114 9.04 14.28 7.69
N GLU A 115 8.37 15.44 7.75
CA GLU A 115 7.76 15.96 8.98
C GLU A 115 6.60 15.07 9.45
N THR A 116 5.69 14.71 8.54
CA THR A 116 4.47 13.97 8.89
C THR A 116 4.76 12.54 9.33
N LEU A 117 5.67 11.84 8.65
CA LEU A 117 6.02 10.46 9.00
C LEU A 117 6.79 10.40 10.33
N ALA A 118 7.61 11.42 10.62
CA ALA A 118 8.26 11.56 11.92
C ALA A 118 7.24 11.85 13.04
N GLU A 119 6.22 12.69 12.79
CA GLU A 119 5.11 12.94 13.72
C GLU A 119 4.32 11.66 14.01
N ILE A 120 4.03 10.85 12.99
CA ILE A 120 3.34 9.56 13.11
C ILE A 120 4.16 8.57 13.96
N GLY A 121 5.49 8.70 13.96
CA GLY A 121 6.40 7.90 14.77
C GLY A 121 7.28 6.93 13.98
N LEU A 122 7.41 7.11 12.66
CA LEU A 122 8.42 6.40 11.88
C LEU A 122 9.83 6.92 12.24
N THR A 123 10.81 6.01 12.31
CA THR A 123 12.21 6.36 12.52
C THR A 123 12.88 6.82 11.21
N PRO A 124 14.06 7.48 11.26
CA PRO A 124 14.82 7.80 10.06
C PRO A 124 15.14 6.62 9.14
N LYS A 125 15.27 5.40 9.68
CA LYS A 125 15.44 4.19 8.86
C LYS A 125 14.18 3.93 8.02
N GLU A 126 13.02 4.02 8.64
CA GLU A 126 11.72 3.68 8.05
C GLU A 126 11.21 4.76 7.09
N TYR A 127 11.17 6.03 7.53
CA TYR A 127 10.61 7.10 6.68
C TYR A 127 11.49 7.41 5.47
N ASN A 128 12.81 7.22 5.54
CA ASN A 128 13.67 7.46 4.38
C ASN A 128 13.38 6.43 3.28
N GLU A 129 13.17 5.15 3.62
CA GLU A 129 12.79 4.12 2.64
C GLU A 129 11.39 4.34 2.07
N PHE A 130 10.47 4.85 2.89
CA PHE A 130 9.14 5.29 2.44
C PHE A 130 9.26 6.40 1.41
N ILE A 131 9.98 7.49 1.74
CA ILE A 131 10.13 8.67 0.89
C ILE A 131 10.83 8.31 -0.42
N VAL A 132 11.91 7.53 -0.38
CA VAL A 132 12.64 7.12 -1.59
C VAL A 132 11.75 6.35 -2.58
N TYR A 133 10.77 5.60 -2.09
CA TYR A 133 9.83 4.89 -2.96
C TYR A 133 8.73 5.80 -3.51
N TRP A 134 8.08 6.60 -2.66
CA TRP A 134 6.90 7.37 -3.04
C TRP A 134 7.20 8.72 -3.71
N LEU A 135 8.25 9.43 -3.27
CA LEU A 135 8.57 10.78 -3.74
C LEU A 135 8.72 10.87 -5.26
N PRO A 136 9.40 9.95 -5.97
CA PRO A 136 9.54 10.03 -7.43
C PRO A 136 8.21 9.99 -8.18
N LYS A 137 7.15 9.45 -7.57
CA LYS A 137 5.79 9.39 -8.16
C LYS A 137 4.98 10.67 -7.93
N MET A 138 5.39 11.48 -6.96
CA MET A 138 4.59 12.59 -6.43
C MET A 138 5.20 13.97 -6.69
N GLN A 139 6.53 14.07 -6.77
CA GLN A 139 7.24 15.36 -6.78
C GLN A 139 6.98 16.23 -8.03
N GLU A 140 6.67 15.60 -9.16
CA GLU A 140 6.39 16.30 -10.43
C GLU A 140 4.91 16.70 -10.59
N ASN A 141 4.04 16.25 -9.68
CA ASN A 141 2.63 16.62 -9.73
C ASN A 141 2.44 18.08 -9.30
N PRO A 142 1.47 18.83 -9.87
CA PRO A 142 1.17 20.17 -9.38
C PRO A 142 0.82 20.15 -7.90
N TYR A 143 -0.06 19.22 -7.52
CA TYR A 143 -0.44 18.93 -6.13
C TYR A 143 -0.71 17.44 -5.97
N ASN A 144 -0.61 16.95 -4.73
CA ASN A 144 -0.98 15.62 -4.29
C ASN A 144 -2.04 15.75 -3.21
N LEU A 145 -3.16 15.03 -3.34
CA LEU A 145 -4.07 14.79 -2.24
C LEU A 145 -3.61 13.53 -1.51
N ILE A 146 -3.30 13.65 -0.23
CA ILE A 146 -2.73 12.57 0.58
C ILE A 146 -3.62 12.32 1.79
N SER A 147 -3.89 11.05 2.10
CA SER A 147 -4.58 10.64 3.32
C SER A 147 -3.97 9.35 3.87
N PHE A 148 -3.61 9.36 5.15
CA PHE A 148 -3.10 8.18 5.85
C PHE A 148 -4.26 7.34 6.39
N GLN A 149 -4.38 6.12 5.91
CA GLN A 149 -5.48 5.20 6.16
C GLN A 149 -5.23 4.38 7.44
N SER A 150 -6.29 4.19 8.22
CA SER A 150 -6.30 3.33 9.41
C SER A 150 -7.15 2.08 9.15
N GLU A 151 -8.37 2.01 9.70
CA GLU A 151 -9.27 0.85 9.64
C GLU A 151 -9.54 0.39 8.20
N ARG A 152 -9.65 1.34 7.25
CA ARG A 152 -9.81 1.04 5.81
C ARG A 152 -8.72 0.14 5.25
N TYR A 153 -7.50 0.24 5.77
CA TYR A 153 -6.38 -0.61 5.41
C TYR A 153 -6.25 -1.82 6.36
N THR A 154 -6.30 -1.61 7.67
CA THR A 154 -6.03 -2.69 8.63
C THR A 154 -7.12 -3.77 8.67
N ASP A 155 -8.36 -3.43 8.30
CA ASP A 155 -9.46 -4.40 8.24
C ASP A 155 -9.36 -5.35 7.03
N ILE A 156 -8.73 -4.89 5.95
CA ILE A 156 -8.54 -5.68 4.74
C ILE A 156 -7.21 -6.44 4.73
N ALA A 157 -6.23 -6.04 5.54
CA ALA A 157 -4.91 -6.64 5.59
C ALA A 157 -4.57 -6.92 7.05
N LYS A 158 -5.07 -8.02 7.61
CA LYS A 158 -4.89 -8.33 9.03
C LYS A 158 -3.59 -9.08 9.23
N LEU A 159 -2.76 -8.60 10.15
CA LEU A 159 -1.54 -9.28 10.56
C LEU A 159 -1.82 -10.09 11.83
N ASP A 160 -1.39 -11.35 11.82
CA ASP A 160 -1.29 -12.20 13.01
C ASP A 160 0.18 -12.53 13.25
N ILE A 161 0.67 -12.18 14.44
CA ILE A 161 2.10 -12.19 14.78
C ILE A 161 2.30 -12.90 16.12
N ASP A 162 3.18 -13.90 16.12
CA ASP A 162 3.60 -14.65 17.30
C ASP A 162 5.14 -14.55 17.47
N PRO A 163 5.66 -14.16 18.65
CA PRO A 163 4.93 -13.70 19.83
C PRO A 163 4.15 -12.41 19.58
N THR A 164 3.08 -12.19 20.33
CA THR A 164 2.27 -10.96 20.20
C THR A 164 3.14 -9.72 20.45
N PRO A 165 3.20 -8.75 19.52
CA PRO A 165 3.92 -7.51 19.74
C PRO A 165 3.30 -6.66 20.84
N ASP A 166 4.15 -5.99 21.61
CA ASP A 166 3.73 -5.02 22.63
C ASP A 166 3.27 -3.70 21.97
N SER A 167 3.88 -3.34 20.84
CA SER A 167 3.59 -2.11 20.09
C SER A 167 3.47 -2.39 18.59
N VAL A 168 2.41 -1.88 17.94
CA VAL A 168 2.21 -2.02 16.49
C VAL A 168 1.89 -0.67 15.86
N LEU A 169 2.70 -0.24 14.90
CA LEU A 169 2.46 0.95 14.08
C LEU A 169 2.23 0.51 12.63
N ARG A 170 1.10 0.90 12.04
CA ARG A 170 0.78 0.62 10.64
C ARG A 170 0.45 1.92 9.92
N VAL A 171 1.30 2.31 8.97
CA VAL A 171 1.20 3.58 8.23
C VAL A 171 0.90 3.29 6.77
N PHE A 172 -0.31 3.56 6.33
CA PHE A 172 -0.69 3.32 4.94
C PHE A 172 -1.10 4.61 4.24
N MET A 173 -0.37 5.04 3.22
CA MET A 173 -0.66 6.29 2.51
C MET A 173 -1.47 6.03 1.25
N ALA A 174 -2.70 6.54 1.21
CA ALA A 174 -3.46 6.66 -0.04
C ALA A 174 -3.26 8.08 -0.59
N TRP A 175 -2.94 8.21 -1.87
CA TRP A 175 -2.78 9.52 -2.50
C TRP A 175 -3.30 9.54 -3.94
N LYS A 176 -3.55 10.74 -4.46
CA LYS A 176 -3.84 10.95 -5.90
C LYS A 176 -3.36 12.32 -6.39
N PRO A 177 -2.95 12.44 -7.66
CA PRO A 177 -2.52 13.72 -8.21
C PRO A 177 -3.70 14.68 -8.37
N LEU A 178 -3.42 15.97 -8.20
CA LEU A 178 -4.36 17.07 -8.41
C LEU A 178 -3.75 18.12 -9.35
N SER A 179 -4.57 18.66 -10.26
CA SER A 179 -4.15 19.76 -11.16
C SER A 179 -4.21 21.14 -10.50
N LYS A 180 -4.93 21.25 -9.38
CA LYS A 180 -5.18 22.49 -8.62
C LYS A 180 -5.24 22.16 -7.13
N PRO A 181 -4.92 23.12 -6.24
CA PRO A 181 -5.01 22.87 -4.81
C PRO A 181 -6.47 22.65 -4.38
N GLN A 182 -6.65 21.86 -3.33
CA GLN A 182 -7.95 21.56 -2.73
C GLN A 182 -7.87 21.83 -1.22
N THR A 183 -8.87 22.53 -0.68
CA THR A 183 -9.04 22.64 0.77
C THR A 183 -9.51 21.30 1.34
N ILE A 184 -8.81 20.80 2.35
CA ILE A 184 -9.13 19.57 3.07
C ILE A 184 -8.88 19.77 4.56
N GLU A 185 -9.65 19.10 5.41
CA GLU A 185 -9.42 19.08 6.85
C GLU A 185 -8.15 18.27 7.15
N PRO A 186 -7.14 18.83 7.84
CA PRO A 186 -5.93 18.09 8.18
C PRO A 186 -6.19 16.89 9.08
N GLN A 187 -5.43 15.81 8.87
CA GLN A 187 -5.35 14.73 9.86
C GLN A 187 -4.48 15.16 11.03
N THR A 188 -4.71 14.53 12.19
CA THR A 188 -3.90 14.69 13.40
C THR A 188 -3.46 13.31 13.85
N PHE A 189 -2.24 13.19 14.35
CA PHE A 189 -1.69 11.91 14.77
C PHE A 189 -1.46 11.87 16.28
N THR A 190 -1.70 10.71 16.87
CA THR A 190 -1.30 10.46 18.25
C THR A 190 0.14 9.97 18.24
N PRO A 191 1.04 10.49 19.10
CA PRO A 191 2.40 9.99 19.18
C PRO A 191 2.43 8.48 19.45
N PHE A 192 3.25 7.76 18.67
CA PHE A 192 3.46 6.32 18.84
C PHE A 192 4.59 6.04 19.84
N ALA A 193 4.30 5.22 20.85
CA ALA A 193 5.29 4.70 21.79
C ALA A 193 5.81 3.34 21.32
N ARG A 194 7.13 3.13 21.43
CA ARG A 194 7.80 1.87 21.08
C ARG A 194 8.19 1.15 22.36
N ASP A 195 7.23 0.44 22.93
CA ASP A 195 7.41 -0.35 24.14
C ASP A 195 7.57 -1.82 23.75
N GLY A 196 8.55 -2.52 24.33
CA GLY A 196 8.76 -3.97 24.15
C GLY A 196 9.00 -4.39 22.69
N PHE A 197 8.47 -5.56 22.31
CA PHE A 197 8.50 -6.02 20.94
C PHE A 197 7.65 -5.11 20.05
N THR A 198 8.32 -4.32 19.20
CA THR A 198 7.67 -3.36 18.30
C THR A 198 7.62 -3.90 16.87
N VAL A 199 6.44 -3.81 16.25
CA VAL A 199 6.25 -4.05 14.82
C VAL A 199 5.88 -2.75 14.12
N VAL A 200 6.54 -2.45 13.01
CA VAL A 200 6.22 -1.32 12.16
C VAL A 200 5.93 -1.82 10.76
N GLU A 201 4.77 -1.47 10.22
CA GLU A 201 4.46 -1.64 8.81
C GLU A 201 4.23 -0.27 8.17
N TRP A 202 4.79 -0.05 7.00
CA TRP A 202 4.35 1.04 6.14
C TRP A 202 4.13 0.59 4.71
N GLY A 203 3.19 1.23 4.02
CA GLY A 203 2.87 0.99 2.62
C GLY A 203 2.04 2.13 2.04
N GLY A 204 1.49 1.95 0.85
CA GLY A 204 0.56 2.91 0.28
C GLY A 204 -0.05 2.49 -1.05
N CYS A 205 -0.76 3.40 -1.68
CA CYS A 205 -1.30 3.25 -3.02
C CYS A 205 -1.52 4.60 -3.69
N GLU A 206 -1.36 4.64 -5.00
CA GLU A 206 -1.98 5.68 -5.84
C GLU A 206 -3.44 5.30 -6.13
N VAL A 207 -4.36 6.21 -5.85
CA VAL A 207 -5.79 6.07 -6.14
C VAL A 207 -6.10 6.74 -7.48
N LYS A 208 -6.59 5.96 -8.43
CA LYS A 208 -6.95 6.42 -9.79
C LYS A 208 -8.37 7.01 -9.85
#